data_AF-A0AAV4GNA6-F1
#
_entry.id   AF-A0AAV4GNA6-F1
#
_cell.length_a   1.000
_cell.length_b   1.000
_cell.length_c   1.000
_cell.angle_alpha   90.00
_cell.angle_beta   90.00
_cell.angle_gamma   90.00
#
_symmetry.space_group_name_H-M   'P 1'
#
loop_
_entity.id
_entity.type
_entity.pdbx_description
1 polymer ?
#
loop_
_entity_poly.entity_id
_entity_poly.type
_entity_poly.pdbx_seq_one_letter_code
_entity_poly.pdbx_strand_id
1 'polypeptide(L)'
;MSTRDLPGVSFVEPGKYGGFQEQKEDSLRGEISLNSQQHEDQDRKNSSLHEDCCGINVDEKKSKELLSDYLESASIHGIAQTKGPEFYSWRRLDEMLLQCSWNLKRYDCKDLFRPLHTGYGTCYVFNGPEIETHNLAKAVSLFSQLRVMVSIGNRHSYYSKLMHAGIKVLVHQQDEMPFPLFEGYFVRPGVAASMALTRSDSKCLPFPYKAYNNGYCEDTKAEGYQNRLKRYAIYNGNNCLNDCMFEKLEEACGCRHYFANGNHTVCSAKQILTCYMPKYGKYALVDTS
;
A
#
# COMPACT_ATOMS: atom_id res chain seq x y z
N MET A 1 3.09 21.44 -11.10
CA MET A 1 3.37 21.44 -9.65
C MET A 1 4.65 22.20 -9.40
N SER A 2 4.65 23.00 -8.34
CA SER A 2 5.75 23.89 -7.99
C SER A 2 6.92 23.11 -7.38
N THR A 3 8.12 23.66 -7.43
CA THR A 3 9.35 23.09 -6.85
C THR A 3 9.36 23.05 -5.31
N ARG A 4 8.29 23.51 -4.66
CA ARG A 4 8.14 23.58 -3.19
C ARG A 4 7.10 22.61 -2.61
N ASP A 5 6.47 21.81 -3.46
CA ASP A 5 5.47 20.84 -3.04
C ASP A 5 6.22 19.64 -2.40
N LEU A 6 6.00 19.44 -1.11
CA LEU A 6 6.55 18.30 -0.37
C LEU A 6 5.79 17.02 -0.75
N PRO A 7 6.42 15.84 -0.65
CA PRO A 7 5.71 14.59 -0.87
C PRO A 7 4.71 14.29 0.26
N GLY A 8 3.76 13.43 -0.02
CA GLY A 8 3.02 12.71 1.01
C GLY A 8 3.94 11.69 1.70
N VAL A 9 3.78 11.54 3.01
CA VAL A 9 4.51 10.52 3.78
C VAL A 9 3.50 9.68 4.56
N SER A 10 3.44 8.39 4.25
CA SER A 10 2.52 7.45 4.88
C SER A 10 3.26 6.52 5.83
N PHE A 11 2.72 6.40 7.05
CA PHE A 11 3.21 5.47 8.07
C PHE A 11 2.19 4.36 8.28
N VAL A 12 2.61 3.11 8.22
CA VAL A 12 1.74 1.97 8.50
C VAL A 12 2.45 0.93 9.34
N GLU A 13 1.82 0.51 10.43
CA GLU A 13 2.20 -0.71 11.13
C GLU A 13 1.57 -1.89 10.35
N PRO A 14 2.35 -2.95 10.01
CA PRO A 14 1.79 -4.15 9.42
C PRO A 14 0.60 -4.65 10.25
N GLY A 15 -0.57 -4.76 9.62
CA GLY A 15 -1.84 -4.94 10.33
C GLY A 15 -1.91 -6.20 11.18
N LYS A 16 -2.67 -6.14 12.28
CA LYS A 16 -3.16 -7.31 13.02
C LYS A 16 -4.53 -7.69 12.45
N TYR A 17 -4.85 -8.97 12.39
CA TYR A 17 -6.23 -9.37 12.11
C TYR A 17 -7.08 -9.20 13.37
N GLY A 18 -8.23 -8.54 13.26
CA GLY A 18 -9.16 -8.29 14.36
C GLY A 18 -10.04 -9.51 14.66
N GLY A 19 -10.34 -9.77 15.94
CA GLY A 19 -11.26 -10.84 16.38
C GLY A 19 -10.73 -11.80 17.45
N PHE A 20 -9.48 -11.69 17.88
CA PHE A 20 -8.91 -12.60 18.88
C PHE A 20 -9.33 -12.26 20.32
N GLN A 21 -10.07 -13.16 20.95
CA GLN A 21 -9.95 -13.42 22.40
C GLN A 21 -8.84 -14.45 22.60
N GLU A 22 -7.96 -14.20 23.58
CA GLU A 22 -6.80 -15.05 23.91
C GLU A 22 -7.24 -16.51 24.18
N GLN A 23 -6.90 -17.43 23.28
CA GLN A 23 -6.65 -18.81 23.69
C GLN A 23 -5.14 -18.98 23.85
N LYS A 24 -4.72 -19.31 25.07
CA LYS A 24 -3.35 -19.73 25.39
C LYS A 24 -3.05 -20.99 24.56
N GLU A 25 -2.14 -20.89 23.60
CA GLU A 25 -1.54 -22.07 22.99
C GLU A 25 -0.02 -22.03 23.09
N ASP A 26 0.50 -23.15 23.56
CA ASP A 26 1.90 -23.40 23.88
C ASP A 26 2.80 -23.39 22.63
N SER A 27 4.00 -22.86 22.85
CA SER A 27 5.19 -22.86 21.98
C SER A 27 5.29 -24.00 20.94
N LEU A 28 4.80 -23.76 19.72
CA LEU A 28 5.21 -24.49 18.52
C LEU A 28 6.39 -23.77 17.86
N ARG A 29 7.61 -24.22 18.17
CA ARG A 29 8.84 -23.85 17.44
C ARG A 29 8.99 -24.79 16.25
N GLY A 30 8.77 -24.29 15.04
CA GLY A 30 9.22 -24.93 13.80
C GLY A 30 10.34 -24.11 13.18
N GLU A 31 11.52 -24.68 13.03
CA GLU A 31 12.61 -24.08 12.25
C GLU A 31 12.35 -24.36 10.76
N ILE A 32 12.18 -23.30 9.95
CA ILE A 32 12.22 -23.38 8.49
C ILE A 32 13.58 -22.83 8.06
N SER A 33 14.45 -23.72 7.58
CA SER A 33 15.75 -23.35 7.02
C SER A 33 15.59 -23.00 5.54
N LEU A 34 15.86 -21.75 5.16
CA LEU A 34 15.95 -21.33 3.76
C LEU A 34 17.40 -20.92 3.46
N ASN A 35 18.06 -21.66 2.57
CA ASN A 35 19.37 -21.31 2.03
C ASN A 35 19.25 -20.06 1.16
N SER A 36 19.86 -18.96 1.59
CA SER A 36 20.05 -17.78 0.75
C SER A 36 21.32 -17.94 -0.10
N GLN A 37 21.17 -18.30 -1.37
CA GLN A 37 22.15 -17.86 -2.36
C GLN A 37 21.87 -16.38 -2.63
N GLN A 38 22.81 -15.53 -2.22
CA GLN A 38 22.78 -14.11 -2.53
C GLN A 38 23.04 -13.95 -4.03
N HIS A 39 21.99 -13.68 -4.80
CA HIS A 39 22.12 -13.01 -6.08
C HIS A 39 22.01 -11.51 -5.82
N GLU A 40 23.08 -10.80 -6.16
CA GLU A 40 23.10 -9.35 -6.24
C GLU A 40 22.24 -8.92 -7.43
N ASP A 41 20.99 -8.50 -7.18
CA ASP A 41 20.10 -8.05 -8.25
C ASP A 41 20.29 -6.54 -8.52
N GLN A 42 20.94 -6.28 -9.65
CA GLN A 42 20.94 -5.04 -10.41
C GLN A 42 19.57 -4.80 -11.09
N ASP A 43 18.47 -4.70 -10.36
CA ASP A 43 17.17 -4.39 -10.98
C ASP A 43 16.49 -3.18 -10.32
N ARG A 44 16.93 -2.00 -10.78
CA ARG A 44 16.26 -0.71 -10.50
C ARG A 44 15.80 -0.06 -11.80
N LYS A 45 15.15 -0.83 -12.67
CA LYS A 45 14.44 -0.36 -13.87
C LYS A 45 13.33 -1.36 -14.19
N ASN A 46 12.10 -1.08 -13.78
CA ASN A 46 10.85 -1.46 -14.46
C ASN A 46 9.67 -1.15 -13.54
N SER A 47 9.20 0.10 -13.58
CA SER A 47 7.81 0.42 -13.24
C SER A 47 7.16 0.84 -14.54
N SER A 48 6.46 -0.11 -15.16
CA SER A 48 5.88 0.01 -16.50
C SER A 48 4.41 -0.35 -16.43
N LEU A 49 3.55 0.66 -16.49
CA LEU A 49 2.09 0.51 -16.51
C LEU A 49 1.55 1.59 -17.43
N HIS A 50 1.33 1.32 -18.72
CA HIS A 50 0.71 2.35 -19.58
C HIS A 50 -0.10 1.92 -20.80
N GLU A 51 -0.31 0.63 -21.11
CA GLU A 51 -1.27 0.24 -22.16
C GLU A 51 -2.49 -0.57 -21.69
N ASP A 52 -2.42 -1.23 -20.53
CA ASP A 52 -3.55 -1.76 -19.77
C ASP A 52 -3.17 -1.75 -18.28
N CYS A 53 -4.04 -1.26 -17.38
CA CYS A 53 -3.70 -1.11 -15.95
C CYS A 53 -3.38 -2.45 -15.24
N CYS A 54 -3.75 -3.59 -15.84
CA CYS A 54 -3.40 -4.94 -15.38
C CYS A 54 -3.07 -5.85 -16.58
N GLY A 55 -1.85 -6.38 -16.67
CA GLY A 55 -1.46 -7.38 -17.66
C GLY A 55 -0.70 -8.59 -17.07
N ILE A 56 -1.14 -9.81 -17.47
CA ILE A 56 -0.53 -11.17 -17.61
C ILE A 56 0.83 -11.50 -16.96
N ASN A 57 1.25 -12.73 -16.55
CA ASN A 57 0.76 -14.12 -16.55
C ASN A 57 1.53 -14.89 -15.42
N VAL A 58 0.88 -15.75 -14.62
CA VAL A 58 1.55 -16.49 -13.51
C VAL A 58 1.19 -17.97 -13.51
N ASP A 59 2.17 -18.82 -13.17
CA ASP A 59 2.03 -20.26 -12.97
C ASP A 59 0.98 -20.57 -11.90
N GLU A 60 -0.15 -21.12 -12.36
CA GLU A 60 -1.33 -21.43 -11.57
C GLU A 60 -1.04 -22.41 -10.43
N LYS A 61 0.01 -23.22 -10.53
CA LYS A 61 0.35 -24.24 -9.53
C LYS A 61 0.91 -23.64 -8.24
N LYS A 62 1.85 -22.69 -8.36
CA LYS A 62 2.50 -22.02 -7.22
C LYS A 62 1.53 -21.12 -6.45
N SER A 63 0.55 -20.54 -7.14
CA SER A 63 -0.51 -19.73 -6.52
C SER A 63 -1.47 -20.55 -5.67
N LYS A 64 -1.77 -21.80 -6.08
CA LYS A 64 -2.69 -22.70 -5.36
C LYS A 64 -2.10 -23.22 -4.05
N GLU A 65 -0.82 -23.57 -4.01
CA GLU A 65 -0.13 -24.03 -2.79
C GLU A 65 -0.01 -22.91 -1.74
N LEU A 66 0.38 -21.71 -2.15
CA LEU A 66 0.47 -20.57 -1.23
C LEU A 66 -0.91 -20.17 -0.67
N LEU A 67 -1.97 -20.40 -1.44
CA LEU A 67 -3.34 -20.13 -1.04
C LEU A 67 -3.85 -21.18 -0.05
N SER A 68 -3.51 -22.47 -0.19
CA SER A 68 -3.96 -23.50 0.75
C SER A 68 -3.42 -23.25 2.15
N ASP A 69 -2.13 -22.95 2.28
CA ASP A 69 -1.47 -22.71 3.57
C ASP A 69 -2.07 -21.49 4.26
N TYR A 70 -2.35 -20.44 3.48
CA TYR A 70 -2.94 -19.22 4.00
C TYR A 70 -4.42 -19.41 4.39
N LEU A 71 -5.21 -20.15 3.60
CA LEU A 71 -6.61 -20.45 3.93
C LEU A 71 -6.73 -21.33 5.17
N GLU A 72 -5.81 -22.26 5.38
CA GLU A 72 -5.77 -23.10 6.57
C GLU A 72 -5.53 -22.22 7.81
N SER A 73 -4.49 -21.38 7.79
CA SER A 73 -4.23 -20.39 8.85
C SER A 73 -5.43 -19.43 9.06
N ALA A 74 -5.97 -18.86 7.99
CA ALA A 74 -7.11 -17.93 8.06
C ALA A 74 -8.42 -18.61 8.53
N SER A 75 -8.59 -19.91 8.31
CA SER A 75 -9.76 -20.66 8.77
C SER A 75 -9.66 -21.03 10.25
N ILE A 76 -8.48 -21.47 10.71
CA ILE A 76 -8.20 -21.77 12.11
C ILE A 76 -8.49 -20.55 13.00
N HIS A 77 -8.16 -19.36 12.51
CA HIS A 77 -8.26 -18.12 13.28
C HIS A 77 -9.61 -17.38 13.12
N GLY A 78 -10.64 -17.99 12.52
CA GLY A 78 -11.99 -17.39 12.37
C GLY A 78 -12.10 -16.19 11.41
N ILE A 79 -10.95 -15.78 10.85
CA ILE A 79 -10.77 -14.65 9.94
C ILE A 79 -11.64 -14.79 8.69
N ALA A 80 -11.72 -16.00 8.12
CA ALA A 80 -12.38 -16.25 6.84
C ALA A 80 -13.84 -15.75 6.79
N GLN A 81 -14.54 -15.70 7.92
CA GLN A 81 -15.97 -15.35 7.97
C GLN A 81 -16.24 -13.85 8.13
N THR A 82 -15.22 -13.05 8.45
CA THR A 82 -15.36 -11.60 8.67
C THR A 82 -15.67 -10.84 7.36
N LYS A 83 -16.46 -9.76 7.48
CA LYS A 83 -16.81 -8.86 6.37
C LYS A 83 -16.45 -7.43 6.72
N GLY A 84 -15.99 -6.68 5.73
CA GLY A 84 -15.65 -5.27 5.92
C GLY A 84 -14.38 -5.06 6.76
N PRO A 85 -14.20 -3.85 7.33
CA PRO A 85 -12.96 -3.47 7.99
C PRO A 85 -12.71 -4.21 9.31
N GLU A 86 -13.71 -4.90 9.88
CA GLU A 86 -13.60 -5.66 11.13
C GLU A 86 -12.53 -6.77 11.08
N PHE A 87 -12.19 -7.24 9.87
CA PHE A 87 -11.08 -8.16 9.65
C PHE A 87 -9.71 -7.55 10.01
N TYR A 88 -9.56 -6.23 9.88
CA TYR A 88 -8.31 -5.53 10.13
C TYR A 88 -8.39 -4.81 11.48
N SER A 89 -7.54 -5.18 12.42
CA SER A 89 -7.28 -4.38 13.62
C SER A 89 -6.11 -3.45 13.32
N TRP A 90 -6.38 -2.14 13.32
CA TRP A 90 -5.35 -1.11 13.25
C TRP A 90 -5.23 -0.37 14.57
N ARG A 91 -4.02 0.07 14.89
CA ARG A 91 -3.79 0.93 16.04
C ARG A 91 -4.33 2.33 15.77
N ARG A 92 -4.87 2.96 16.81
CA ARG A 92 -5.32 4.36 16.74
C ARG A 92 -4.11 5.28 16.58
N LEU A 93 -4.35 6.46 15.99
CA LEU A 93 -3.30 7.43 15.68
C LEU A 93 -2.52 7.82 16.94
N ASP A 94 -3.23 8.10 18.03
CA ASP A 94 -2.67 8.49 19.33
C ASP A 94 -1.88 7.36 20.01
N GLU A 95 -2.13 6.12 19.63
CA GLU A 95 -1.38 4.96 20.13
C GLU A 95 -0.11 4.69 19.32
N MET A 96 -0.14 4.97 18.02
CA MET A 96 0.96 4.72 17.09
C MET A 96 1.92 5.92 17.00
N LEU A 97 1.41 7.13 16.84
CA LEU A 97 2.18 8.36 16.68
C LEU A 97 2.18 9.14 18.00
N LEU A 98 3.24 8.96 18.79
CA LEU A 98 3.34 9.52 20.14
C LEU A 98 3.75 11.00 20.16
N GLN A 99 4.52 11.43 19.18
CA GLN A 99 4.99 12.81 19.08
C GLN A 99 5.23 13.19 17.61
N CYS A 100 4.69 14.33 17.19
CA CYS A 100 4.87 14.85 15.84
C CYS A 100 5.39 16.28 15.88
N SER A 101 6.36 16.56 15.01
CA SER A 101 6.86 17.92 14.79
C SER A 101 7.14 18.15 13.31
N TRP A 102 6.78 19.36 12.86
CA TRP A 102 6.99 19.84 11.50
C TRP A 102 7.65 21.21 11.55
N ASN A 103 8.71 21.44 10.77
CA ASN A 103 9.46 22.70 10.75
C ASN A 103 9.84 23.18 12.17
N LEU A 104 10.39 22.28 12.99
CA LEU A 104 10.81 22.53 14.38
C LEU A 104 9.68 22.90 15.35
N LYS A 105 8.43 22.93 14.92
CA LYS A 105 7.26 23.15 15.77
C LYS A 105 6.58 21.83 16.11
N ARG A 106 6.20 21.66 17.37
CA ARG A 106 5.42 20.51 17.84
C ARG A 106 3.94 20.70 17.50
N TYR A 107 3.28 19.63 17.10
CA TYR A 107 1.85 19.60 16.79
C TYR A 107 1.20 18.42 17.50
N ASP A 108 -0.13 18.48 17.67
CA ASP A 108 -0.89 17.24 17.84
C ASP A 108 -0.74 16.42 16.54
N CYS A 109 -0.44 15.13 16.67
CA CYS A 109 -0.31 14.26 15.50
C CYS A 109 -1.61 14.20 14.69
N LYS A 110 -2.77 14.36 15.34
CA LYS A 110 -4.09 14.43 14.68
C LYS A 110 -4.24 15.65 13.78
N ASP A 111 -3.46 16.71 13.98
CA ASP A 111 -3.51 17.90 13.13
C ASP A 111 -2.68 17.72 11.85
N LEU A 112 -1.65 16.87 11.89
CA LEU A 112 -0.71 16.67 10.78
C LEU A 112 -1.04 15.43 9.93
N PHE A 113 -1.67 14.42 10.50
CA PHE A 113 -1.89 13.13 9.84
C PHE A 113 -3.38 12.86 9.63
N ARG A 114 -3.69 12.22 8.51
CA ARG A 114 -5.03 11.72 8.17
C ARG A 114 -5.00 10.20 8.01
N PRO A 115 -6.00 9.47 8.54
CA PRO A 115 -6.07 8.03 8.35
C PRO A 115 -6.45 7.72 6.90
N LEU A 116 -5.69 6.86 6.24
CA LEU A 116 -6.01 6.33 4.93
C LEU A 116 -5.99 4.81 5.00
N HIS A 117 -7.10 4.18 4.68
CA HIS A 117 -7.20 2.74 4.82
C HIS A 117 -6.76 2.01 3.54
N THR A 118 -5.90 1.01 3.70
CA THR A 118 -5.30 0.23 2.60
C THR A 118 -5.36 -1.27 2.89
N GLY A 119 -5.15 -2.12 1.88
CA GLY A 119 -5.18 -3.58 2.06
C GLY A 119 -4.13 -4.12 3.04
N TYR A 120 -3.15 -3.28 3.38
CA TYR A 120 -2.06 -3.54 4.32
C TYR A 120 -2.39 -3.12 5.75
N GLY A 121 -3.44 -2.31 5.95
CA GLY A 121 -3.81 -1.68 7.21
C GLY A 121 -4.09 -0.19 7.04
N THR A 122 -4.34 0.50 8.16
CA THR A 122 -4.52 1.95 8.18
C THR A 122 -3.16 2.64 8.12
N CYS A 123 -2.93 3.38 7.05
CA CYS A 123 -1.84 4.33 6.92
C CYS A 123 -2.21 5.64 7.63
N TYR A 124 -1.26 6.26 8.32
CA TYR A 124 -1.38 7.66 8.74
C TYR A 124 -0.55 8.51 7.81
N VAL A 125 -1.22 9.39 7.06
CA VAL A 125 -0.65 10.13 5.94
C VAL A 125 -0.45 11.59 6.30
N PHE A 126 0.79 12.05 6.24
CA PHE A 126 1.14 13.46 6.24
C PHE A 126 1.11 13.97 4.80
N ASN A 127 0.50 15.15 4.58
CA ASN A 127 0.57 15.85 3.29
C ASN A 127 0.08 15.01 2.08
N GLY A 128 -1.02 14.26 2.27
CA GLY A 128 -1.56 13.31 1.29
C GLY A 128 -2.90 13.73 0.68
N PRO A 129 -3.61 12.80 0.01
CA PRO A 129 -4.71 13.12 -0.90
C PRO A 129 -5.97 13.62 -0.20
N GLU A 130 -6.12 13.37 1.10
CA GLU A 130 -7.24 13.88 1.90
C GLU A 130 -7.08 15.34 2.34
N ILE A 131 -5.92 15.95 2.08
CA ILE A 131 -5.65 17.34 2.45
C ILE A 131 -5.91 18.23 1.23
N GLU A 132 -6.76 19.25 1.41
CA GLU A 132 -7.03 20.23 0.38
C GLU A 132 -5.74 20.91 -0.11
N THR A 133 -5.62 21.15 -1.41
CA THR A 133 -4.37 21.58 -2.06
C THR A 133 -3.73 22.83 -1.44
N HIS A 134 -4.54 23.75 -0.93
CA HIS A 134 -4.06 24.98 -0.30
C HIS A 134 -3.52 24.77 1.13
N ASN A 135 -3.90 23.66 1.77
CA ASN A 135 -3.48 23.26 3.12
C ASN A 135 -2.28 22.32 3.11
N LEU A 136 -1.79 21.93 1.93
CA LEU A 136 -0.62 21.08 1.78
C LEU A 136 0.63 21.75 2.34
N ALA A 137 1.41 20.97 3.10
CA ALA A 137 2.66 21.43 3.68
C ALA A 137 3.68 21.73 2.59
N LYS A 138 4.42 22.83 2.74
CA LYS A 138 5.49 23.23 1.81
C LYS A 138 6.81 23.34 2.54
N ALA A 139 7.89 23.01 1.84
CA ALA A 139 9.23 23.25 2.36
C ALA A 139 9.46 24.76 2.43
N VAL A 140 9.82 25.26 3.61
CA VAL A 140 10.08 26.69 3.84
C VAL A 140 11.60 26.95 3.90
N SER A 141 12.38 25.95 4.29
CA SER A 141 13.85 26.02 4.30
C SER A 141 14.48 24.64 4.07
N LEU A 142 15.80 24.61 3.89
CA LEU A 142 16.58 23.35 3.85
C LEU A 142 16.48 22.54 5.15
N PHE A 143 16.01 23.16 6.24
CA PHE A 143 15.81 22.52 7.55
C PHE A 143 14.35 22.11 7.77
N SER A 144 13.50 22.18 6.74
CA SER A 144 12.13 21.69 6.83
C SER A 144 12.11 20.17 7.06
N GLN A 145 11.81 19.77 8.29
CA GLN A 145 11.84 18.38 8.73
C GLN A 145 10.51 17.96 9.36
N LEU A 146 10.03 16.80 8.95
CA LEU A 146 9.04 16.00 9.66
C LEU A 146 9.78 15.07 10.62
N ARG A 147 9.44 15.10 11.90
CA ARG A 147 9.95 14.19 12.91
C ARG A 147 8.79 13.58 13.68
N VAL A 148 8.81 12.26 13.77
CA VAL A 148 7.74 11.46 14.35
C VAL A 148 8.35 10.45 15.32
N MET A 149 7.80 10.37 16.54
CA MET A 149 8.10 9.29 17.47
C MET A 149 6.99 8.25 17.37
N VAL A 150 7.36 7.03 17.00
CA VAL A 150 6.40 5.95 16.73
C VAL A 150 6.48 4.88 17.81
N SER A 151 5.32 4.43 18.27
CA SER A 151 5.16 3.27 19.14
C SER A 151 4.69 2.08 18.32
N ILE A 152 5.35 0.93 18.52
CA ILE A 152 5.04 -0.32 17.83
C ILE A 152 4.48 -1.30 18.88
N GLY A 153 3.37 -1.97 18.54
CA GLY A 153 2.59 -2.77 19.49
C GLY A 153 3.07 -4.21 19.56
N ASN A 154 4.17 -4.46 20.25
CA ASN A 154 4.96 -5.72 20.17
C ASN A 154 4.42 -6.96 20.90
N ARG A 155 3.17 -7.01 21.38
CA ARG A 155 2.76 -8.21 22.15
C ARG A 155 2.27 -9.39 21.30
N HIS A 156 1.57 -9.17 20.19
CA HIS A 156 0.98 -10.27 19.42
C HIS A 156 0.78 -9.91 17.93
N SER A 157 1.85 -9.76 17.16
CA SER A 157 1.79 -9.57 15.70
C SER A 157 1.90 -10.89 14.92
N TYR A 158 1.59 -12.01 15.57
CA TYR A 158 1.88 -13.37 15.10
C TYR A 158 1.13 -13.80 13.83
N TYR A 159 0.12 -13.03 13.40
CA TYR A 159 -0.83 -13.50 12.41
C TYR A 159 -0.99 -12.58 11.20
N SER A 160 -0.08 -11.64 10.94
CA SER A 160 -0.11 -10.94 9.65
C SER A 160 0.66 -11.75 8.59
N LYS A 161 0.28 -11.69 7.31
CA LYS A 161 1.03 -12.26 6.17
C LYS A 161 2.51 -11.80 6.13
N LEU A 162 2.83 -10.79 6.94
CA LEU A 162 4.11 -10.11 7.05
C LEU A 162 4.60 -10.26 8.48
N MET A 163 5.52 -11.20 8.71
CA MET A 163 6.15 -11.44 10.02
C MET A 163 7.22 -10.37 10.34
N HIS A 164 6.87 -9.10 10.16
CA HIS A 164 7.77 -7.96 10.35
C HIS A 164 7.37 -7.16 11.60
N ALA A 165 8.30 -7.04 12.54
CA ALA A 165 8.19 -6.06 13.62
C ALA A 165 8.78 -4.73 13.13
N GLY A 166 8.00 -3.66 13.17
CA GLY A 166 8.42 -2.40 12.59
C GLY A 166 7.25 -1.55 12.11
N ILE A 167 7.60 -0.49 11.40
CA ILE A 167 6.67 0.26 10.55
C ILE A 167 7.18 0.26 9.12
N LYS A 168 6.26 0.43 8.17
CA LYS A 168 6.59 0.75 6.79
C LYS A 168 6.35 2.24 6.56
N VAL A 169 7.32 2.92 5.98
CA VAL A 169 7.25 4.35 5.62
C VAL A 169 7.26 4.48 4.10
N LEU A 170 6.27 5.17 3.55
CA LEU A 170 6.14 5.43 2.13
C LEU A 170 6.27 6.91 1.85
N VAL A 171 6.94 7.25 0.76
CA VAL A 171 7.05 8.62 0.23
C VAL A 171 6.38 8.60 -1.14
N HIS A 172 5.36 9.40 -1.35
CA HIS A 172 4.51 9.37 -2.55
C HIS A 172 4.09 10.79 -2.97
N GLN A 173 3.50 10.93 -4.16
CA GLN A 173 2.91 12.21 -4.56
C GLN A 173 1.67 12.54 -3.72
N GLN A 174 1.36 13.83 -3.57
CA GLN A 174 0.30 14.28 -2.66
C GLN A 174 -1.09 13.78 -3.08
N ASP A 175 -1.31 13.57 -4.37
CA ASP A 175 -2.53 13.08 -5.02
C ASP A 175 -2.53 11.57 -5.30
N GLU A 176 -1.47 10.88 -4.86
CA GLU A 176 -1.28 9.46 -5.08
C GLU A 176 -1.75 8.66 -3.87
N MET A 177 -2.52 7.59 -4.13
CA MET A 177 -2.85 6.62 -3.09
C MET A 177 -1.62 5.77 -2.78
N PRO A 178 -1.11 5.76 -1.54
CA PRO A 178 0.01 4.93 -1.15
C PRO A 178 -0.32 3.44 -1.33
N PHE A 179 0.63 2.67 -1.88
CA PHE A 179 0.46 1.24 -2.09
C PHE A 179 1.44 0.40 -1.24
N PRO A 180 1.22 0.33 0.09
CA PRO A 180 2.14 -0.29 1.06
C PRO A 180 2.37 -1.80 0.87
N LEU A 181 1.59 -2.47 0.03
CA LEU A 181 1.85 -3.87 -0.30
C LEU A 181 3.18 -4.01 -1.08
N PHE A 182 3.44 -3.12 -2.05
CA PHE A 182 4.61 -3.21 -2.92
C PHE A 182 5.66 -2.13 -2.61
N GLU A 183 5.25 -0.97 -2.14
CA GLU A 183 6.15 0.18 -1.95
C GLU A 183 6.47 0.45 -0.47
N GLY A 184 7.59 1.12 -0.22
CA GLY A 184 7.96 1.66 1.09
C GLY A 184 9.17 1.01 1.75
N TYR A 185 9.65 1.66 2.79
CA TYR A 185 10.84 1.28 3.54
C TYR A 185 10.46 0.76 4.93
N PHE A 186 11.01 -0.39 5.31
CA PHE A 186 10.84 -0.91 6.66
C PHE A 186 11.77 -0.21 7.64
N VAL A 187 11.22 0.24 8.77
CA VAL A 187 11.98 0.81 9.88
C VAL A 187 11.82 -0.10 11.09
N ARG A 188 12.95 -0.59 11.60
CA ARG A 188 12.97 -1.50 12.75
C ARG A 188 12.64 -0.75 14.05
N PRO A 189 12.07 -1.42 15.06
CA PRO A 189 11.88 -0.83 16.39
C PRO A 189 13.21 -0.49 17.09
N GLY A 190 13.20 0.50 17.99
CA GLY A 190 14.33 0.79 18.88
C GLY A 190 15.50 1.54 18.25
N VAL A 191 15.34 2.07 17.04
CA VAL A 191 16.34 2.92 16.38
C VAL A 191 15.76 4.28 16.02
N ALA A 192 16.62 5.28 15.89
CA ALA A 192 16.30 6.51 15.19
C ALA A 192 16.70 6.35 13.72
N ALA A 193 15.73 6.48 12.81
CA ALA A 193 15.96 6.43 11.37
C ALA A 193 15.76 7.82 10.76
N SER A 194 16.75 8.27 9.99
CA SER A 194 16.72 9.55 9.27
C SER A 194 16.68 9.28 7.77
N MET A 195 15.68 9.84 7.08
CA MET A 195 15.52 9.71 5.63
C MET A 195 15.70 11.08 4.98
N ALA A 196 16.77 11.25 4.21
CA ALA A 196 16.96 12.42 3.36
C ALA A 196 16.27 12.18 2.01
N LEU A 197 15.52 13.17 1.53
CA LEU A 197 14.76 13.08 0.29
C LEU A 197 15.36 13.98 -0.78
N THR A 198 15.50 13.45 -1.98
CA THR A 198 15.86 14.21 -3.18
C THR A 198 14.78 13.99 -4.22
N ARG A 199 14.24 15.09 -4.77
CA ARG A 199 13.22 15.04 -5.81
C ARG A 199 13.88 14.97 -7.18
N SER A 200 13.46 13.99 -7.98
CA SER A 200 13.79 13.89 -9.40
C SER A 200 12.49 13.82 -10.17
N ASP A 201 12.29 14.78 -11.08
CA ASP A 201 11.13 14.83 -11.95
C ASP A 201 11.54 14.33 -13.34
N SER A 202 10.75 13.43 -13.90
CA SER A 202 10.86 13.02 -15.30
C SER A 202 9.57 13.35 -16.03
N LYS A 203 9.69 13.71 -17.30
CA LYS A 203 8.55 14.02 -18.17
C LYS A 203 8.67 13.19 -19.43
N CYS A 204 7.63 12.43 -19.75
CA CYS A 204 7.56 11.75 -21.03
C CYS A 204 7.46 12.75 -22.17
N LEU A 205 8.01 12.37 -23.33
CA LEU A 205 7.75 13.07 -24.57
C LEU A 205 6.28 12.83 -24.99
N PRO A 206 5.63 13.79 -25.68
CA PRO A 206 4.27 13.60 -26.17
C PRO A 206 4.22 12.54 -27.28
N PHE A 207 3.03 12.12 -27.67
CA PHE A 207 2.84 11.30 -28.89
C PHE A 207 3.59 11.94 -30.09
N PRO A 208 4.30 11.17 -30.95
CA PRO A 208 4.32 9.71 -31.05
C PRO A 208 5.49 9.03 -30.33
N TYR A 209 6.16 9.71 -29.41
CA TYR A 209 7.29 9.12 -28.70
C TYR A 209 6.80 8.09 -27.68
N LYS A 210 7.33 6.87 -27.81
CA LYS A 210 7.02 5.78 -26.91
C LYS A 210 7.84 5.89 -25.63
N ALA A 211 7.24 5.42 -24.55
CA ALA A 211 7.85 5.30 -23.24
C ALA A 211 8.00 3.82 -22.87
N TYR A 212 7.94 3.52 -21.58
CA TYR A 212 8.07 2.18 -20.99
C TYR A 212 7.33 1.10 -21.80
N ASN A 213 8.01 -0.02 -22.06
CA ASN A 213 7.49 -1.19 -22.79
C ASN A 213 6.78 -0.87 -24.12
N ASN A 214 7.31 0.07 -24.90
CA ASN A 214 6.81 0.39 -26.25
C ASN A 214 5.37 0.97 -26.27
N GLY A 215 4.85 1.39 -25.11
CA GLY A 215 3.58 2.09 -24.96
C GLY A 215 3.74 3.62 -24.91
N TYR A 216 2.62 4.34 -24.77
CA TYR A 216 2.59 5.81 -24.68
C TYR A 216 2.29 6.27 -23.26
N CYS A 217 2.89 7.38 -22.81
CA CYS A 217 2.50 7.98 -21.53
C CYS A 217 1.12 8.64 -21.64
N GLU A 218 0.32 8.52 -20.58
CA GLU A 218 -0.95 9.23 -20.48
C GLU A 218 -0.69 10.72 -20.26
N ASP A 219 -1.05 11.55 -21.23
CA ASP A 219 -0.97 13.00 -21.08
C ASP A 219 -2.26 13.54 -20.45
N THR A 220 -2.28 13.59 -19.12
CA THR A 220 -3.41 14.12 -18.33
C THR A 220 -3.65 15.61 -18.54
N LYS A 221 -2.77 16.30 -19.27
CA LYS A 221 -2.88 17.73 -19.60
C LYS A 221 -3.22 17.98 -21.07
N ALA A 222 -3.39 16.92 -21.86
CA ALA A 222 -3.80 17.06 -23.25
C ALA A 222 -5.19 17.72 -23.33
N GLU A 223 -5.39 18.51 -24.38
CA GLU A 223 -6.69 19.12 -24.66
C GLU A 223 -7.74 18.01 -24.89
N GLY A 224 -8.87 18.13 -24.18
CA GLY A 224 -9.94 17.11 -24.24
C GLY A 224 -9.65 15.83 -23.47
N TYR A 225 -8.61 15.78 -22.62
CA TYR A 225 -8.32 14.62 -21.77
C TYR A 225 -9.53 14.24 -20.90
N GLN A 226 -9.89 12.95 -20.96
CA GLN A 226 -10.91 12.36 -20.10
C GLN A 226 -10.25 11.32 -19.21
N ASN A 227 -10.38 11.50 -17.89
CA ASN A 227 -9.86 10.53 -16.95
C ASN A 227 -10.64 9.21 -17.09
N ARG A 228 -9.92 8.13 -17.43
CA ARG A 228 -10.50 6.79 -17.60
C ARG A 228 -10.78 6.05 -16.28
N LEU A 229 -10.26 6.54 -15.16
CA LEU A 229 -10.44 5.89 -13.86
C LEU A 229 -11.86 6.08 -13.34
N LYS A 230 -12.45 5.00 -12.83
CA LYS A 230 -13.83 5.01 -12.31
C LYS A 230 -13.89 5.49 -10.86
N ARG A 231 -12.89 5.13 -10.04
CA ARG A 231 -12.89 5.36 -8.58
C ARG A 231 -12.00 6.51 -8.12
N TYR A 232 -11.15 7.04 -9.00
CA TYR A 232 -10.19 8.10 -8.65
C TYR A 232 -10.32 9.30 -9.57
N ALA A 233 -10.39 10.49 -8.97
CA ALA A 233 -10.50 11.75 -9.71
C ALA A 233 -9.23 12.11 -10.51
N ILE A 234 -8.07 11.63 -10.07
CA ILE A 234 -6.77 11.94 -10.66
C ILE A 234 -6.10 10.65 -11.15
N TYR A 235 -5.62 10.70 -12.39
CA TYR A 235 -4.84 9.62 -12.98
C TYR A 235 -3.38 9.66 -12.51
N ASN A 236 -2.93 8.54 -11.95
CA ASN A 236 -1.52 8.20 -11.76
C ASN A 236 -1.38 6.67 -11.80
N GLY A 237 -0.15 6.16 -11.85
CA GLY A 237 0.12 4.72 -11.97
C GLY A 237 -0.54 3.89 -10.87
N ASN A 238 -0.40 4.32 -9.61
CA ASN A 238 -0.96 3.61 -8.45
C ASN A 238 -2.50 3.66 -8.40
N ASN A 239 -3.13 4.76 -8.78
CA ASN A 239 -4.58 4.88 -8.89
C ASN A 239 -5.12 4.01 -10.04
N CYS A 240 -4.44 3.97 -11.19
CA CYS A 240 -4.76 3.08 -12.32
C CYS A 240 -4.69 1.61 -11.92
N LEU A 241 -3.60 1.22 -11.25
CA LEU A 241 -3.45 -0.14 -10.74
C LEU A 241 -4.57 -0.50 -9.74
N ASN A 242 -4.80 0.33 -8.72
CA ASN A 242 -5.86 0.07 -7.73
C ASN A 242 -7.26 -0.02 -8.35
N ASP A 243 -7.60 0.89 -9.28
CA ASP A 243 -8.91 0.89 -9.94
C ASP A 243 -9.13 -0.40 -10.75
N CYS A 244 -8.10 -0.82 -11.48
CA CYS A 244 -8.12 -2.08 -12.22
C CYS A 244 -8.21 -3.30 -11.28
N MET A 245 -7.46 -3.31 -10.17
CA MET A 245 -7.53 -4.40 -9.20
C MET A 245 -8.94 -4.54 -8.59
N PHE A 246 -9.59 -3.42 -8.25
CA PHE A 246 -10.97 -3.43 -7.75
C PHE A 246 -11.98 -3.86 -8.82
N GLU A 247 -11.79 -3.44 -10.07
CA GLU A 247 -12.62 -3.90 -11.19
C GLU A 247 -12.49 -5.41 -11.41
N LYS A 248 -11.26 -5.95 -11.42
CA LYS A 248 -11.04 -7.40 -11.55
C LYS A 248 -11.61 -8.20 -10.38
N LEU A 249 -11.59 -7.66 -9.17
CA LEU A 249 -12.26 -8.29 -8.03
C LEU A 249 -13.77 -8.38 -8.24
N GLU A 250 -14.39 -7.28 -8.65
CA GLU A 250 -15.84 -7.20 -8.88
C GLU A 250 -16.27 -8.12 -10.03
N GLU A 251 -15.56 -8.11 -11.16
CA GLU A 251 -15.80 -9.00 -12.31
C GLU A 251 -15.66 -10.48 -11.91
N ALA A 252 -14.61 -10.81 -11.15
CA ALA A 252 -14.25 -12.20 -10.88
C ALA A 252 -15.07 -12.84 -9.76
N CYS A 253 -15.54 -12.04 -8.79
CA CYS A 253 -16.12 -12.54 -7.54
C CYS A 253 -17.51 -11.95 -7.23
N GLY A 254 -18.00 -10.97 -8.00
CA GLY A 254 -19.33 -10.37 -7.85
C GLY A 254 -19.51 -9.50 -6.59
N CYS A 255 -18.43 -9.24 -5.86
CA CYS A 255 -18.40 -8.43 -4.65
C CYS A 255 -17.30 -7.37 -4.76
N ARG A 256 -17.45 -6.25 -4.05
CA ARG A 256 -16.46 -5.17 -4.07
C ARG A 256 -15.48 -5.27 -2.93
N HIS A 257 -14.31 -4.69 -3.11
CA HIS A 257 -13.36 -4.49 -2.03
C HIS A 257 -13.96 -3.56 -0.99
N TYR A 258 -13.59 -3.73 0.29
CA TYR A 258 -14.15 -2.92 1.36
C TYR A 258 -13.79 -1.43 1.25
N PHE A 259 -12.65 -1.09 0.64
CA PHE A 259 -12.26 0.29 0.31
C PHE A 259 -12.83 0.85 -0.98
N ALA A 260 -13.33 -0.02 -1.86
CA ALA A 260 -13.92 0.44 -3.10
C ALA A 260 -15.33 0.94 -2.81
N ASN A 261 -15.67 2.14 -3.25
CA ASN A 261 -17.06 2.61 -3.27
C ASN A 261 -17.85 1.83 -4.34
N GLY A 262 -19.17 1.67 -4.15
CA GLY A 262 -20.05 1.04 -5.14
C GLY A 262 -21.22 0.27 -4.56
N ASN A 263 -22.07 -0.25 -5.46
CA ASN A 263 -23.35 -0.89 -5.12
C ASN A 263 -23.24 -2.39 -4.82
N HIS A 264 -22.12 -3.03 -5.20
CA HIS A 264 -21.88 -4.43 -4.85
C HIS A 264 -21.74 -4.60 -3.34
N THR A 265 -22.11 -5.79 -2.84
CA THR A 265 -21.85 -6.17 -1.45
C THR A 265 -20.34 -6.27 -1.20
N VAL A 266 -19.89 -5.91 0.00
CA VAL A 266 -18.48 -6.05 0.40
C VAL A 266 -18.08 -7.53 0.46
N CYS A 267 -16.96 -7.88 -0.16
CA CYS A 267 -16.40 -9.24 -0.06
C CYS A 267 -16.04 -9.59 1.38
N SER A 268 -16.30 -10.83 1.80
CA SER A 268 -15.68 -11.39 3.02
C SER A 268 -14.19 -11.64 2.82
N ALA A 269 -13.46 -11.77 3.92
CA ALA A 269 -12.06 -12.20 3.86
C ALA A 269 -11.92 -13.53 3.09
N LYS A 270 -12.79 -14.52 3.33
CA LYS A 270 -12.82 -15.78 2.55
C LYS A 270 -12.99 -15.52 1.06
N GLN A 271 -13.90 -14.65 0.63
CA GLN A 271 -14.10 -14.38 -0.80
C GLN A 271 -12.86 -13.75 -1.44
N ILE A 272 -12.23 -12.78 -0.78
CA ILE A 272 -10.98 -12.18 -1.26
C ILE A 272 -9.91 -13.27 -1.40
N LEU A 273 -9.81 -14.18 -0.44
CA LEU A 273 -8.77 -15.21 -0.44
C LEU A 273 -9.07 -16.35 -1.41
N THR A 274 -10.24 -16.96 -1.37
CA THR A 274 -10.55 -18.16 -2.15
C THR A 274 -10.93 -17.85 -3.60
N CYS A 275 -11.46 -16.66 -3.89
CA CYS A 275 -11.89 -16.28 -5.24
C CYS A 275 -10.89 -15.34 -5.90
N TYR A 276 -10.49 -14.26 -5.23
CA TYR A 276 -9.72 -13.20 -5.86
C TYR A 276 -8.22 -13.46 -5.84
N MET A 277 -7.59 -13.76 -4.70
CA MET A 277 -6.14 -13.99 -4.60
C MET A 277 -5.57 -15.03 -5.58
N PRO A 278 -6.19 -16.20 -5.84
CA PRO A 278 -5.70 -17.13 -6.86
C PRO A 278 -5.76 -16.57 -8.29
N LYS A 279 -6.65 -15.60 -8.54
CA LYS A 279 -6.72 -14.86 -9.80
C LYS A 279 -5.81 -13.63 -9.79
N TYR A 280 -5.55 -13.04 -8.62
CA TYR A 280 -4.67 -11.89 -8.40
C TYR A 280 -3.27 -12.13 -8.96
N GLY A 281 -2.71 -13.32 -8.73
CA GLY A 281 -1.43 -13.70 -9.34
C GLY A 281 -1.45 -13.57 -10.87
N LYS A 282 -2.58 -13.88 -11.52
CA LYS A 282 -2.76 -13.72 -12.98
C LYS A 282 -2.85 -12.25 -13.43
N TYR A 283 -3.11 -11.31 -12.51
CA TYR A 283 -3.30 -9.88 -12.80
C TYR A 283 -2.09 -9.00 -12.45
N ALA A 284 -1.15 -9.47 -11.61
CA ALA A 284 -0.28 -8.58 -10.84
C ALA A 284 1.11 -8.26 -11.42
N LEU A 285 1.59 -8.85 -12.53
CA LEU A 285 2.96 -8.59 -13.00
C LEU A 285 3.11 -8.80 -14.52
N VAL A 286 3.21 -7.70 -15.28
CA VAL A 286 3.82 -7.72 -16.62
C VAL A 286 5.33 -7.62 -16.45
N ASP A 287 6.04 -8.66 -16.87
CA ASP A 287 7.39 -8.54 -17.41
C ASP A 287 7.31 -9.08 -18.83
N THR A 288 7.51 -8.22 -19.83
CA THR A 288 7.71 -8.65 -21.21
C THR A 288 9.12 -8.24 -21.59
N SER A 289 9.99 -9.26 -21.62
CA SER A 289 11.11 -9.45 -22.55
C SER A 289 11.31 -8.39 -23.62
#